data_AF-A0A382PI91-F1
#
_entry.id   AF-A0A382PI91-F1
#
_cell.length_a   1.000
_cell.length_b   1.000
_cell.length_c   1.000
_cell.angle_alpha   90.00
_cell.angle_beta   90.00
_cell.angle_gamma   90.00
#
_symmetry.space_group_name_H-M   'P 1'
#
loop_
_entity.id
_entity.type
_entity.pdbx_description
1 polymer ?
#
loop_
_entity_poly.entity_id
_entity_poly.type
_entity_poly.pdbx_seq_one_letter_code
_entity_poly.pdbx_strand_id
1 'polypeptide(L)'
;MQRRIYGIESEYGVTCTVDGQRRLSPDEVARYLFRRVVSWGRSSNVFLQNGARLYLDVGSHPEYATPECDSVRSVIAYEKAGERILEQLSKSAENRLNEEGIDGKVYLFKNNTDS
;
A
#
# COMPACT_ATOMS: atom_id res chain seq x y z
N MET A 1 -10.18 17.57 -26.39
CA MET A 1 -9.57 17.73 -25.05
C MET A 1 -8.06 17.91 -25.25
N GLN A 2 -7.44 18.95 -24.69
CA GLN A 2 -5.97 19.14 -24.81
C GLN A 2 -5.23 18.07 -24.00
N ARG A 3 -4.15 17.53 -24.56
CA ARG A 3 -3.27 16.54 -23.88
C ARG A 3 -2.58 17.20 -22.70
N ARG A 4 -2.68 16.60 -21.52
CA ARG A 4 -2.08 17.05 -20.25
C ARG A 4 -1.57 15.85 -19.47
N ILE A 5 -0.59 16.07 -18.61
CA ILE A 5 -0.16 15.07 -17.63
C ILE A 5 -1.14 15.04 -16.44
N TYR A 6 -1.46 13.83 -16.02
CA TYR A 6 -2.27 13.49 -14.86
C TYR A 6 -1.46 12.58 -13.94
N GLY A 7 -1.67 12.73 -12.63
CA GLY A 7 -1.15 11.84 -11.60
C GLY A 7 -2.12 11.84 -10.42
N ILE A 8 -2.16 10.74 -9.67
CA ILE A 8 -2.95 10.58 -8.45
C ILE A 8 -2.03 10.02 -7.37
N GLU A 9 -2.11 10.61 -6.19
CA GLU A 9 -1.54 10.10 -4.94
C GLU A 9 -2.68 9.52 -4.11
N SER A 10 -2.49 8.33 -3.56
CA SER A 10 -3.49 7.64 -2.75
C SER A 10 -2.83 7.06 -1.52
N GLU A 11 -3.15 7.65 -0.37
CA GLU A 11 -2.86 7.10 0.94
C GLU A 11 -3.91 6.05 1.33
N TYR A 12 -3.46 5.03 2.05
CA TYR A 12 -4.30 3.96 2.53
C TYR A 12 -4.22 3.89 4.05
N GLY A 13 -5.37 3.92 4.72
CA GLY A 13 -5.47 3.57 6.12
C GLY A 13 -5.11 2.09 6.29
N VAL A 14 -4.33 1.75 7.31
CA VAL A 14 -3.87 0.39 7.57
C VAL A 14 -4.17 -0.02 9.00
N THR A 15 -4.72 -1.22 9.17
CA THR A 15 -4.90 -1.84 10.50
C THR A 15 -4.72 -3.35 10.41
N CYS A 16 -4.33 -3.97 11.51
CA CYS A 16 -4.26 -5.43 11.61
C CYS A 16 -4.91 -5.88 12.91
N THR A 17 -5.80 -6.86 12.81
CA THR A 17 -6.39 -7.54 13.95
C THR A 17 -5.69 -8.87 14.16
N VAL A 18 -5.19 -9.13 15.36
CA VAL A 18 -4.56 -10.38 15.80
C VAL A 18 -5.49 -11.07 16.80
N ASP A 19 -5.71 -12.37 16.60
CA ASP A 19 -6.58 -13.22 17.43
C ASP A 19 -8.00 -12.64 17.61
N GLY A 20 -8.46 -11.85 16.63
CA GLY A 20 -9.76 -11.17 16.64
C GLY A 20 -9.94 -10.07 17.69
N GLN A 21 -8.95 -9.78 18.53
CA GLN A 21 -9.10 -8.84 19.67
C GLN A 21 -8.01 -7.77 19.73
N ARG A 22 -6.76 -8.11 19.40
CA ARG A 22 -5.64 -7.17 19.55
C ARG A 22 -5.35 -6.46 18.24
N ARG A 23 -5.25 -5.13 18.28
CA ARG A 23 -4.80 -4.34 17.12
C ARG A 23 -3.29 -4.17 17.19
N LEU A 24 -2.58 -4.50 16.11
CA LEU A 24 -1.20 -4.02 15.95
C LEU A 24 -1.22 -2.52 15.66
N SER A 25 -0.18 -1.82 16.07
CA SER A 25 -0.05 -0.41 15.72
C SER A 25 0.15 -0.26 14.20
N PRO A 26 -0.26 0.87 13.59
CA PRO A 26 -0.03 1.12 12.17
C PRO A 26 1.43 0.91 11.76
N ASP A 27 2.39 1.33 12.60
CA ASP A 27 3.83 1.13 12.39
C ASP A 27 4.24 -0.34 12.32
N GLU A 28 3.68 -1.18 13.18
CA GLU A 28 3.96 -2.62 13.19
C GLU A 28 3.43 -3.28 11.91
N VAL A 29 2.20 -2.95 11.52
CA VAL A 29 1.60 -3.48 10.28
C VAL A 29 2.35 -3.01 9.05
N ALA A 30 2.71 -1.72 9.01
CA ALA A 30 3.51 -1.13 7.95
C ALA A 30 4.85 -1.85 7.78
N ARG A 31 5.51 -2.26 8.88
CA ARG A 31 6.74 -3.07 8.79
C ARG A 31 6.51 -4.43 8.14
N TYR A 32 5.46 -5.16 8.51
CA TYR A 32 5.14 -6.44 7.86
C TYR A 32 4.84 -6.28 6.37
N LEU A 33 4.09 -5.23 6.03
CA LEU A 33 3.65 -4.93 4.66
C LEU A 33 4.85 -4.52 3.77
N PHE A 34 5.71 -3.62 4.25
CA PHE A 34 6.84 -3.09 3.48
C PHE A 34 8.14 -3.89 3.62
N ARG A 35 8.23 -4.93 4.47
CA ARG A 35 9.43 -5.79 4.55
C ARG A 35 9.85 -6.33 3.18
N ARG A 36 8.90 -6.61 2.29
CA ARG A 36 9.19 -7.03 0.89
C ARG A 36 9.70 -5.86 0.03
N VAL A 37 9.08 -4.70 0.16
CA VAL A 37 9.46 -3.49 -0.56
C VAL A 37 10.88 -3.05 -0.20
N VAL A 38 11.22 -3.06 1.10
CA VAL A 38 12.58 -2.79 1.60
C VAL A 38 13.57 -3.82 1.06
N SER A 39 13.19 -5.10 0.96
CA SER A 39 14.07 -6.13 0.36
C SER A 39 14.34 -5.90 -1.13
N TRP A 40 13.41 -5.27 -1.85
CA TRP A 40 13.55 -4.96 -3.28
C TRP A 40 14.33 -3.68 -3.56
N GLY A 41 14.09 -2.62 -2.78
CA GLY A 41 14.63 -1.28 -3.05
C GLY A 41 15.57 -0.72 -1.99
N ARG A 42 15.90 -1.47 -0.93
CA ARG A 42 16.66 -1.02 0.26
C ARG A 42 16.07 0.19 0.99
N SER A 43 14.84 0.56 0.66
CA SER A 43 14.13 1.74 1.14
C SER A 43 12.64 1.43 1.27
N SER A 44 11.96 2.11 2.18
CA SER A 44 10.49 2.14 2.27
C SER A 44 9.85 3.02 1.19
N ASN A 45 10.65 3.57 0.27
CA ASN A 45 10.23 4.41 -0.85
C ASN A 45 10.89 3.90 -2.13
N VAL A 46 10.09 3.38 -3.06
CA VAL A 46 10.56 2.74 -4.29
C VAL A 46 9.74 3.16 -5.50
N PHE A 47 10.37 3.12 -6.68
CA PHE A 47 9.67 3.15 -7.95
C PHE A 47 9.44 1.72 -8.45
N LEU A 48 8.22 1.42 -8.88
CA LEU A 48 7.82 0.12 -9.39
C LEU A 48 8.09 0.02 -10.90
N GLN A 49 8.10 -1.20 -11.44
CA GLN A 49 8.31 -1.45 -12.87
C GLN A 49 7.29 -0.77 -13.78
N ASN A 50 6.09 -0.48 -13.25
CA ASN A 50 5.03 0.21 -13.97
C ASN A 50 5.17 1.74 -13.93
N GLY A 51 6.26 2.27 -13.36
CA GLY A 51 6.54 3.70 -13.23
C GLY A 51 5.90 4.38 -12.02
N ALA A 52 5.04 3.68 -11.28
CA ALA A 52 4.43 4.22 -10.06
C ALA A 52 5.47 4.33 -8.93
N ARG A 53 5.21 5.22 -7.97
CA ARG A 53 5.94 5.28 -6.71
C ARG A 53 5.12 4.63 -5.61
N LEU A 54 5.74 3.79 -4.80
CA LEU A 54 5.15 3.16 -3.64
C LEU A 54 6.02 3.47 -2.43
N TYR A 55 5.43 4.06 -1.39
CA TYR A 55 6.18 4.43 -0.20
C TYR A 55 5.37 4.37 1.10
N LEU A 56 6.08 4.40 2.23
CA LEU A 56 5.49 4.70 3.54
C LEU A 56 5.66 6.19 3.82
N ASP A 57 4.56 6.90 4.05
CA ASP A 57 4.60 8.29 4.51
C ASP A 57 4.94 8.39 6.01
N VAL A 58 5.20 9.60 6.48
CA VAL A 58 5.50 9.95 7.88
C VAL A 58 4.43 9.43 8.85
N GLY A 59 3.16 9.37 8.41
CA GLY A 59 2.05 8.79 9.17
C GLY A 59 1.99 7.25 9.18
N SER A 60 2.99 6.56 8.63
CA SER A 60 3.01 5.09 8.43
C SER A 60 1.91 4.55 7.52
N HIS A 61 1.29 5.42 6.72
CA HIS A 61 0.35 5.03 5.68
C HIS A 61 1.11 4.52 4.44
N PRO A 62 0.73 3.36 3.90
CA PRO A 62 1.09 2.97 2.54
C PRO A 62 0.53 4.00 1.56
N GLU A 63 1.39 4.54 0.71
CA GLU A 63 1.01 5.50 -0.32
C GLU A 63 1.45 5.01 -1.70
N TYR A 64 0.51 5.06 -2.65
CA TYR A 64 0.75 4.75 -4.05
C TYR A 64 0.49 5.99 -4.91
N ALA A 65 1.52 6.45 -5.60
CA ALA A 65 1.44 7.51 -6.59
C ALA A 65 1.54 6.91 -8.01
N THR A 66 0.54 7.18 -8.85
CA THR A 66 0.51 6.68 -10.24
C THR A 66 1.70 7.22 -11.05
N PRO A 67 2.16 6.52 -12.10
CA PRO A 67 3.03 7.13 -13.11
C PRO A 67 2.30 8.30 -13.80
N GLU A 68 3.07 9.18 -14.43
CA GLU A 68 2.54 10.25 -15.27
C GLU A 68 1.73 9.67 -16.43
N CYS A 69 0.47 10.08 -16.52
CA CYS A 69 -0.47 9.63 -17.54
C CYS A 69 -0.89 10.79 -18.42
N ASP A 70 -1.10 10.56 -19.71
CA ASP A 70 -1.57 11.59 -20.64
C ASP A 70 -3.08 11.51 -20.95
N SER A 71 -3.77 10.57 -20.30
CA SER A 71 -5.21 10.37 -20.41
C SER A 71 -5.84 9.99 -19.07
N VAL A 72 -7.08 10.41 -18.86
CA VAL A 72 -7.89 10.08 -17.67
C VAL A 72 -8.08 8.57 -17.52
N ARG A 73 -8.24 7.85 -18.64
CA ARG A 73 -8.39 6.39 -18.63
C ARG A 73 -7.12 5.71 -18.11
N SER A 74 -5.95 6.19 -18.53
CA SER A 74 -4.66 5.65 -18.09
C SER A 74 -4.46 5.86 -16.59
N VAL A 75 -4.71 7.07 -16.07
CA VAL A 75 -4.50 7.34 -14.63
C VAL A 75 -5.44 6.49 -13.76
N ILE A 76 -6.70 6.30 -14.16
CA ILE A 76 -7.63 5.40 -13.46
C ILE A 76 -7.13 3.95 -13.49
N ALA A 77 -6.63 3.48 -14.63
CA ALA A 77 -6.11 2.12 -14.74
C ALA A 77 -4.90 1.89 -13.81
N TYR A 78 -3.99 2.85 -13.74
CA TYR A 78 -2.83 2.78 -12.84
C TYR A 78 -3.21 2.94 -11.37
N GLU A 79 -4.19 3.77 -11.06
CA GLU A 79 -4.75 3.90 -9.71
C GLU A 79 -5.31 2.55 -9.24
N LYS A 80 -6.16 1.91 -10.05
CA LYS A 80 -6.66 0.55 -9.77
C LYS A 80 -5.58 -0.52 -9.74
N ALA A 81 -4.49 -0.36 -10.48
CA ALA A 81 -3.33 -1.25 -10.35
C ALA A 81 -2.67 -1.12 -8.97
N GLY A 82 -2.63 0.10 -8.40
CA GLY A 82 -2.18 0.36 -7.03
C GLY A 82 -2.97 -0.43 -5.98
N GLU A 83 -4.31 -0.43 -6.09
CA GLU A 83 -5.18 -1.23 -5.20
C GLU A 83 -4.81 -2.73 -5.26
N ARG A 84 -4.51 -3.27 -6.45
CA ARG A 84 -4.11 -4.69 -6.61
C ARG A 84 -2.74 -5.00 -6.07
N ILE A 85 -1.78 -4.09 -6.23
CA ILE A 85 -0.42 -4.24 -5.69
C ILE A 85 -0.48 -4.26 -4.16
N LEU A 86 -1.20 -3.32 -3.56
CA LEU A 86 -1.38 -3.25 -2.11
C LEU A 86 -2.13 -4.46 -1.56
N GLU A 87 -3.16 -4.95 -2.24
CA GLU A 87 -3.86 -6.19 -1.87
C GLU A 87 -2.90 -7.40 -1.83
N GLN A 88 -1.98 -7.51 -2.78
CA GLN A 88 -0.96 -8.57 -2.77
C GLN A 88 0.06 -8.42 -1.64
N LEU A 89 0.41 -7.17 -1.27
CA LEU A 89 1.30 -6.90 -0.15
C LEU A 89 0.63 -7.26 1.18
N SER A 90 -0.66 -6.96 1.37
CA SER A 90 -1.42 -7.37 2.54
C SER A 90 -1.47 -8.88 2.69
N LYS A 91 -1.82 -9.62 1.63
CA LYS A 91 -1.80 -11.10 1.66
C LYS A 91 -0.43 -11.66 1.98
N SER A 92 0.63 -11.03 1.46
CA SER A 92 2.02 -11.42 1.78
C SER A 92 2.37 -11.15 3.26
N ALA A 93 1.82 -10.08 3.85
CA ALA A 93 2.02 -9.76 5.27
C ALA A 93 1.26 -10.75 6.17
N GLU A 94 0.00 -11.07 5.86
CA GLU A 94 -0.79 -12.06 6.58
C GLU A 94 -0.14 -13.45 6.58
N ASN A 95 0.37 -13.90 5.42
CA ASN A 95 1.08 -15.18 5.34
C ASN A 95 2.30 -15.23 6.28
N ARG A 96 3.02 -14.12 6.44
CA ARG A 96 4.19 -14.05 7.35
C ARG A 96 3.78 -14.04 8.81
N LEU A 97 2.72 -13.30 9.15
CA LEU A 97 2.16 -13.35 10.50
C LEU A 97 1.82 -14.80 10.86
N ASN A 98 1.18 -15.53 9.93
CA ASN A 98 0.83 -16.93 10.13
C ASN A 98 2.09 -17.83 10.26
N GLU A 99 3.14 -17.61 9.46
CA GLU A 99 4.43 -18.30 9.63
C GLU A 99 5.07 -18.08 11.01
N GLU A 100 4.84 -16.92 11.63
CA GLU A 100 5.27 -16.59 12.99
C GLU A 100 4.28 -17.08 14.07
N GLY A 101 3.22 -17.81 13.69
CA GLY A 101 2.19 -18.34 14.59
C GLY A 101 1.15 -17.31 15.03
N ILE A 102 1.04 -16.19 14.31
CA ILE A 102 0.12 -15.09 14.61
C ILE A 102 -1.03 -15.12 13.61
N ASP A 103 -2.27 -15.36 14.07
CA ASP A 103 -3.47 -15.23 13.23
C ASP A 103 -3.85 -13.75 13.09
N GLY A 104 -3.17 -13.07 12.15
CA GLY A 104 -3.35 -11.67 11.84
C GLY A 104 -4.10 -11.45 10.52
N LYS A 105 -5.09 -10.55 10.54
CA LYS A 105 -5.79 -10.06 9.34
C LYS A 105 -5.48 -8.59 9.11
N VAL A 106 -4.99 -8.27 7.92
CA VAL A 106 -4.58 -6.92 7.51
C VAL A 106 -5.68 -6.29 6.67
N TYR A 107 -6.13 -5.12 7.08
CA TYR A 107 -7.11 -4.32 6.35
C TYR A 107 -6.43 -3.07 5.81
N LEU A 108 -6.70 -2.78 4.54
CA LEU A 108 -6.35 -1.54 3.87
C LEU A 108 -7.62 -0.80 3.49
N PHE A 109 -7.68 0.48 3.83
CA PHE A 109 -8.81 1.35 3.55
C PHE A 109 -8.38 2.46 2.62
N LYS A 110 -9.07 2.57 1.48
CA LYS A 110 -8.96 3.74 0.61
C LYS A 110 -10.09 4.70 0.94
N ASN A 111 -9.93 5.41 2.05
CA ASN A 111 -10.85 6.40 2.58
C ASN A 111 -10.06 7.59 3.13
N ASN A 112 -10.73 8.52 3.83
CA ASN A 112 -10.10 9.77 4.27
C ASN A 112 -10.16 10.02 5.78
N THR A 113 -10.81 9.15 6.56
CA THR A 113 -10.97 9.33 8.00
C THR A 113 -10.97 7.99 8.72
N ASP A 114 -10.50 8.00 9.96
CA ASP A 114 -10.67 6.94 10.95
C ASP A 114 -11.79 7.31 11.96
N SER A 115 -11.98 6.46 12.97
CA SER A 115 -13.00 6.58 14.02
C SER A 115 -12.40 6.95 15.37
#